data_AF-A0A1I7JX40-F1
#
_entry.id   AF-A0A1I7JX40-F1
#
_cell.length_a   1.000
_cell.length_b   1.000
_cell.length_c   1.000
_cell.angle_alpha   90.00
_cell.angle_beta   90.00
_cell.angle_gamma   90.00
#
_symmetry.space_group_name_H-M   'P 1'
#
loop_
_entity.id
_entity.type
_entity.pdbx_description
1 polymer ?
#
loop_
_entity_poly.entity_id
_entity_poly.type
_entity_poly.pdbx_seq_one_letter_code
_entity_poly.pdbx_strand_id
1 'polypeptide(L)' 'MRSFYEFNRNSPQERQEQYQLYPEMALFHVALREELGEEEYNAFYRAEKESQRFTVPMYHQTTSKWVHA' A
#
# COMPACT_ATOMS: atom_id res chain seq x y z
N MET A 1 7.33 -2.23 -12.28
CA MET A 1 6.42 -3.11 -11.51
C MET A 1 5.16 -2.32 -11.25
N ARG A 2 3.97 -2.89 -11.51
CA ARG A 2 2.68 -2.26 -11.20
C ARG A 2 2.50 -2.22 -9.68
N SER A 3 1.94 -1.15 -9.13
CA SER A 3 1.58 -1.09 -7.71
C SER A 3 0.34 -1.94 -7.41
N PHE A 4 0.23 -2.43 -6.18
CA PHE A 4 -0.96 -3.11 -5.65
C PHE A 4 -2.27 -2.34 -5.92
N TYR A 5 -2.24 -1.00 -5.91
CA TYR A 5 -3.42 -0.14 -6.07
C TYR A 5 -3.81 0.18 -7.52
N GLU A 6 -3.03 -0.30 -8.49
CA GLU A 6 -3.27 -0.08 -9.91
C GLU A 6 -4.14 -1.19 -10.54
N PHE A 7 -4.33 -2.32 -9.85
CA PHE A 7 -5.18 -3.41 -10.30
C PHE A 7 -6.66 -3.06 -10.17
N ASN A 8 -7.43 -3.42 -11.20
CA ASN A 8 -8.87 -3.23 -11.20
C ASN A 8 -9.56 -4.34 -10.39
N ARG A 9 -10.02 -4.00 -9.18
CA ARG A 9 -10.75 -4.92 -8.29
C ARG A 9 -12.06 -5.45 -8.88
N ASN A 10 -12.65 -4.74 -9.84
CA ASN A 10 -13.89 -5.16 -10.52
C ASN A 10 -13.63 -6.23 -11.58
N SER A 11 -12.39 -6.37 -12.05
CA SER A 11 -11.98 -7.43 -12.97
C SER A 11 -11.57 -8.66 -12.17
N PRO A 12 -12.23 -9.82 -12.33
CA PRO A 12 -11.83 -11.04 -11.63
C PRO A 12 -10.43 -11.52 -12.07
N GLN A 13 -10.03 -11.28 -13.33
CA GLN A 13 -8.70 -11.64 -13.81
C GLN A 13 -7.61 -10.81 -13.12
N GLU A 14 -7.75 -9.48 -13.10
CA GLU A 14 -6.74 -8.60 -12.48
C GLU A 14 -6.67 -8.81 -10.95
N ARG A 15 -7.80 -9.16 -10.33
CA ARG A 15 -7.81 -9.54 -8.91
C ARG A 15 -6.97 -10.79 -8.69
N GLN A 16 -7.10 -11.81 -9.53
CA GLN A 16 -6.30 -13.02 -9.39
C GLN A 16 -4.80 -12.73 -9.58
N GLU A 17 -4.44 -11.88 -10.56
CA GLU A 17 -3.06 -11.43 -10.76
C GLU A 17 -2.54 -10.63 -9.55
N GLN A 18 -3.36 -9.75 -8.97
CA GLN A 18 -3.02 -9.00 -7.76
C GLN A 18 -2.70 -9.93 -6.58
N TYR A 19 -3.50 -10.99 -6.38
CA TYR A 19 -3.27 -11.98 -5.32
C TYR A 19 -2.00 -12.81 -5.57
N GLN A 20 -1.66 -13.09 -6.82
CA GLN A 20 -0.42 -13.80 -7.16
C GLN A 20 0.82 -12.93 -6.94
N LEU A 21 0.74 -11.65 -7.31
CA LEU A 21 1.87 -10.72 -7.22
C LEU A 21 2.08 -10.16 -5.81
N TYR A 22 0.99 -10.00 -5.04
CA TYR A 22 0.98 -9.38 -3.72
C TYR A 22 0.13 -10.18 -2.72
N PRO A 23 0.44 -11.46 -2.46
CA PRO A 23 -0.39 -12.33 -1.63
C PRO A 23 -0.54 -11.81 -0.20
N GLU A 24 0.56 -11.34 0.41
CA GLU A 24 0.55 -10.84 1.79
C GLU A 24 -0.26 -9.55 1.94
N MET A 25 -0.10 -8.60 1.01
CA MET A 25 -0.90 -7.37 1.02
C MET A 25 -2.38 -7.66 0.73
N ALA A 26 -2.68 -8.60 -0.17
CA ALA A 26 -4.05 -8.99 -0.43
C ALA A 26 -4.72 -9.56 0.83
N LEU A 27 -4.04 -10.47 1.54
CA LEU A 27 -4.53 -11.03 2.81
C LEU A 27 -4.68 -9.97 3.90
N PHE A 28 -3.71 -9.06 4.03
CA PHE A 28 -3.78 -7.94 4.96
C PHE A 28 -5.02 -7.07 4.72
N HIS A 29 -5.29 -6.71 3.46
CA HIS A 29 -6.47 -5.92 3.08
C HIS A 29 -7.80 -6.66 3.26
N VAL A 30 -7.80 -8.00 3.17
CA VAL A 30 -8.97 -8.82 3.51
C VAL A 30 -9.24 -8.75 5.00
N ALA A 31 -8.24 -9.03 5.85
CA ALA A 31 -8.39 -8.98 7.30
C ALA A 31 -8.79 -7.57 7.79
N LEU A 32 -8.19 -6.52 7.22
CA LEU A 32 -8.54 -5.13 7.53
C LEU A 32 -10.00 -4.80 7.25
N ARG A 33 -10.57 -5.35 6.18
CA ARG A 33 -11.97 -5.12 5.82
C ARG A 33 -12.94 -5.86 6.74
N GLU A 34 -12.49 -6.96 7.36
CA GLU A 34 -13.28 -7.69 8.35
C GLU A 34 -13.30 -6.98 9.71
N GLU A 35 -12.19 -6.31 10.06
CA GLU A 35 -12.05 -5.57 11.32
C GLU A 35 -12.66 -4.16 11.26
N LEU A 36 -12.45 -3.43 10.16
CA LEU A 36 -12.91 -2.05 9.99
C LEU A 36 -14.32 -1.98 9.39
N GLY A 37 -15.06 -0.94 9.76
CA GLY A 37 -16.27 -0.57 9.04
C GLY A 37 -15.97 -0.24 7.57
N GLU A 38 -16.96 -0.39 6.69
CA GLU A 38 -16.78 -0.14 5.26
C GLU A 38 -16.28 1.28 4.95
N GLU A 39 -16.75 2.28 5.70
CA GLU A 39 -16.32 3.67 5.56
C GLU A 39 -14.86 3.87 5.98
N GLU A 40 -14.46 3.26 7.10
CA GLU A 40 -13.10 3.36 7.65
C GLU A 40 -12.08 2.67 6.75
N TYR A 41 -12.42 1.47 6.25
CA TYR A 41 -11.60 0.78 5.26
C TYR A 41 -11.45 1.59 3.98
N ASN A 42 -12.53 2.21 3.49
CA ASN A 42 -12.48 3.05 2.30
C ASN A 42 -11.61 4.29 2.50
N ALA A 43 -11.66 4.92 3.68
CA ALA A 43 -10.80 6.04 4.02
C ALA A 43 -9.32 5.61 4.06
N PHE A 44 -9.03 4.50 4.74
CA PHE A 44 -7.69 3.90 4.81
C PHE A 44 -7.14 3.60 3.41
N TYR A 45 -7.91 2.90 2.58
CA TYR A 45 -7.49 2.49 1.23
C TYR A 45 -7.17 3.71 0.33
N ARG A 46 -7.96 4.79 0.45
CA ARG A 46 -7.71 6.03 -0.30
C ARG A 46 -6.43 6.71 0.18
N ALA A 47 -6.23 6.82 1.50
CA ALA A 47 -5.04 7.42 2.08
C ALA A 47 -3.77 6.64 1.70
N GLU A 48 -3.81 5.30 1.76
CA GLU A 48 -2.65 4.47 1.41
C GLU A 48 -2.30 4.60 -0.09
N LYS A 49 -3.32 4.56 -0.96
CA LYS A 49 -3.14 4.79 -2.41
C LYS A 49 -2.53 6.15 -2.71
N GLU A 50 -2.94 7.20 -2.00
CA GLU A 50 -2.40 8.55 -2.16
C GLU A 50 -0.96 8.63 -1.64
N SER A 51 -0.66 8.00 -0.50
CA SER A 51 0.69 7.98 0.07
C SER A 51 1.72 7.36 -0.88
N GLN A 52 1.36 6.30 -1.63
CA GLN A 52 2.26 5.69 -2.61
C GLN A 52 2.58 6.59 -3.81
N ARG A 53 1.73 7.57 -4.12
CA ARG A 53 2.01 8.55 -5.18
C ARG A 53 3.03 9.59 -4.71
N PHE A 54 3.07 9.85 -3.40
CA PHE A 54 3.93 10.84 -2.78
C PHE A 54 5.18 10.26 -2.10
N THR A 55 5.37 8.94 -2.11
CA THR A 55 6.67 8.32 -1.81
C THR A 55 7.67 8.60 -2.93
N VAL A 56 8.06 9.86 -3.07
CA VAL A 56 9.32 10.24 -3.68
C VAL A 56 10.41 9.56 -2.84
N PRO A 57 11.38 8.86 -3.42
CA PRO A 57 12.46 8.29 -2.66
C PRO A 57 13.24 9.44 -2.01
N MET A 58 13.04 9.70 -0.71
CA MET A 58 14.08 10.30 0.14
C MET A 58 15.19 9.25 0.36
N TYR A 59 15.70 8.67 -0.73
CA TYR A 59 17.07 8.21 -0.77
C TYR A 59 17.92 9.48 -0.72
N HIS A 60 19.00 9.46 0.06
CA HIS A 60 19.89 10.59 0.38
C HIS A 60 19.49 11.47 1.58
N GLN A 61 19.43 10.89 2.77
CA GLN A 61 20.10 11.56 3.90
C GLN A 61 21.33 10.76 4.28
N THR A 62 22.41 11.07 3.59
CA THR A 62 23.76 10.63 3.92
C THR A 62 24.15 11.17 5.30
N THR A 63 24.55 10.25 6.16
CA THR A 63 25.40 10.45 7.36
C THR A 63 24.83 11.35 8.47
N SER A 64 24.06 10.75 9.39
CA SER A 64 24.04 11.23 10.78
C SER A 64 25.40 10.97 11.42
N LYS A 65 26.33 11.94 11.34
CA LYS A 65 27.46 12.00 12.27
C LYS A 65 27.03 12.81 13.47
N TRP A 66 26.93 12.18 14.63
CA TRP A 66 26.72 12.85 15.90
C TRP A 66 27.95 13.72 16.20
N VAL A 67 27.74 15.04 16.29
CA VAL A 67 28.77 15.96 16.78
C VAL A 67 28.73 15.91 18.30
N HIS A 68 29.74 15.30 18.92
CA HIS A 68 30.00 15.47 20.34
C HIS A 68 30.58 16.88 20.54
N ALA A 69 29.92 17.68 21.38
CA ALA A 69 30.46 18.90 21.98
C ALA A 69 30.45 18.73 23.50
#